data_AF-A0A7V7E9E5-F1
#
_entry.id   AF-A0A7V7E9E5-F1
#
_cell.length_a   1.000
_cell.length_b   1.000
_cell.length_c   1.000
_cell.angle_alpha   90.00
_cell.angle_beta   90.00
_cell.angle_gamma   90.00
#
_symmetry.space_group_name_H-M   'P 1'
#
loop_
_entity.id
_entity.type
_entity.pdbx_description
1 polymer ?
#
loop_
_entity_poly.entity_id
_entity_poly.type
_entity_poly.pdbx_seq_one_letter_code
_entity_poly.pdbx_strand_id
1 'polypeptide(L)' 'MSAIKDILEGLKTAIELNSKVVSVAKAVDGLATDMRGIDRRLVRIETIIEITRPDGGTLRIAPSPDK' A
#
# COMPACT_ATOMS: atom_id res chain seq x y z
N MET A 1 -28.96 -34.08 -7.97
CA MET A 1 -28.43 -32.94 -7.18
C MET A 1 -29.54 -31.91 -7.07
N SER A 2 -29.84 -31.46 -5.86
CA SER A 2 -30.93 -30.48 -5.64
C SER A 2 -30.40 -29.09 -5.96
N ALA A 3 -31.02 -28.38 -6.91
CA ALA A 3 -30.63 -27.03 -7.31
C ALA A 3 -30.53 -26.05 -6.12
N ILE A 4 -31.31 -26.27 -5.05
CA ILE A 4 -31.26 -25.48 -3.82
C ILE A 4 -29.92 -25.66 -3.08
N LYS A 5 -29.37 -26.87 -3.08
CA LYS A 5 -28.08 -27.17 -2.42
C LYS A 5 -26.93 -26.44 -3.14
N ASP A 6 -26.95 -26.45 -4.46
CA ASP A 6 -25.91 -25.80 -5.28
C ASP A 6 -25.97 -24.27 -5.14
N ILE A 7 -27.18 -23.69 -5.03
CA ILE A 7 -27.37 -22.26 -4.75
C ILE A 7 -26.82 -21.89 -3.36
N LEU A 8 -27.11 -22.67 -2.33
CA LEU A 8 -26.61 -22.41 -0.96
C LEU A 8 -25.08 -22.48 -0.89
N GLU A 9 -24.47 -23.42 -1.61
CA GLU A 9 -23.02 -23.56 -1.68
C GLU A 9 -22.36 -22.39 -2.43
N GLY A 10 -22.98 -21.93 -3.52
CA GLY A 10 -22.57 -20.72 -4.22
C GLY A 10 -22.66 -19.47 -3.34
N LEU A 11 -23.74 -19.33 -2.57
CA LEU A 11 -23.95 -18.20 -1.65
C LEU A 11 -22.90 -18.19 -0.53
N LYS A 12 -22.61 -19.35 0.06
CA LYS A 12 -21.55 -19.49 1.06
C LYS A 12 -20.19 -19.08 0.49
N THR A 13 -19.87 -19.57 -0.71
CA THR A 13 -18.61 -19.24 -1.40
C THR A 13 -18.51 -17.74 -1.67
N ALA A 14 -19.60 -17.10 -2.13
CA ALA A 14 -19.64 -15.67 -2.39
C ALA A 14 -19.41 -14.83 -1.11
N ILE A 15 -20.01 -15.24 0.02
CA ILE A 15 -19.81 -14.58 1.32
C ILE A 15 -18.35 -14.69 1.76
N GLU A 16 -17.75 -15.88 1.67
CA GLU A 16 -16.35 -16.10 2.02
C GLU A 16 -15.41 -15.27 1.14
N LEU A 17 -15.69 -15.20 -0.17
CA LEU A 17 -14.94 -14.37 -1.12
C LEU A 17 -15.03 -12.89 -0.75
N ASN A 18 -16.24 -12.40 -0.46
CA ASN A 18 -16.45 -11.01 -0.05
C ASN A 18 -15.66 -10.67 1.22
N SER A 19 -15.69 -11.56 2.22
CA SER A 19 -14.90 -11.36 3.44
C SER A 19 -13.40 -11.30 3.18
N LYS A 20 -12.87 -12.13 2.27
CA LYS A 20 -11.46 -12.11 1.88
C LYS A 20 -11.12 -10.82 1.13
N VAL A 21 -11.97 -10.37 0.22
CA VAL A 21 -11.80 -9.12 -0.54
C VAL A 21 -11.75 -7.91 0.40
N VAL A 22 -12.64 -7.84 1.38
CA VAL A 22 -12.64 -6.76 2.38
C VAL A 22 -11.34 -6.76 3.20
N SER A 23 -10.85 -7.94 3.59
CA SER A 23 -9.57 -8.07 4.32
C SER A 23 -8.39 -7.56 3.49
N VAL A 24 -8.33 -7.95 2.20
CA VAL A 24 -7.30 -7.48 1.27
C VAL A 24 -7.38 -5.98 1.07
N ALA A 25 -8.58 -5.41 0.87
CA ALA A 25 -8.77 -3.97 0.72
C ALA A 25 -8.23 -3.21 1.93
N LYS A 26 -8.49 -3.70 3.15
CA LYS A 26 -7.95 -3.10 4.38
C LYS A 26 -6.43 -3.21 4.46
N ALA A 27 -5.85 -4.33 4.05
CA ALA A 27 -4.39 -4.50 4.02
C ALA A 27 -3.73 -3.54 3.00
N VAL A 28 -4.34 -3.34 1.84
CA VAL A 28 -3.87 -2.40 0.82
C VAL A 28 -3.94 -0.95 1.32
N ASP A 29 -4.99 -0.56 2.04
CA ASP A 29 -5.12 0.76 2.63
C ASP A 29 -4.05 1.02 3.71
N GLY A 30 -3.77 0.00 4.54
CA GLY A 30 -2.66 0.02 5.49
C GLY A 30 -1.31 0.21 4.80
N LEU A 31 -1.05 -0.57 3.74
CA LEU A 31 0.18 -0.46 2.95
C LEU A 31 0.35 0.92 2.32
N ALA A 32 -0.73 1.52 1.78
CA ALA A 32 -0.69 2.87 1.22
C ALA A 32 -0.33 3.92 2.29
N THR A 33 -0.83 3.75 3.51
CA THR A 33 -0.49 4.62 4.65
C THR A 33 0.98 4.48 5.04
N ASP A 34 1.50 3.24 5.10
CA ASP A 34 2.90 2.98 5.42
C ASP A 34 3.84 3.55 4.35
N MET A 35 3.50 3.43 3.06
CA MET A 35 4.27 4.02 1.97
C MET A 35 4.38 5.54 2.09
N ARG A 36 3.29 6.24 2.42
CA ARG A 36 3.31 7.69 2.71
C ARG A 36 4.13 8.03 3.95
N GLY A 37 4.23 7.11 4.91
CA GLY A 37 5.12 7.24 6.07
C GLY A 37 6.59 7.14 5.68
N ILE A 38 6.94 6.18 4.82
CA ILE A 38 8.30 5.96 4.31
C ILE A 38 8.75 7.15 3.46
N ASP A 39 7.90 7.62 2.54
CA ASP A 39 8.19 8.78 1.68
C ASP A 39 8.60 10.01 2.51
N ARG A 40 7.81 10.36 3.53
CA ARG A 40 8.14 11.45 4.46
C ARG A 40 9.46 11.24 5.20
N ARG A 41 9.82 10.00 5.54
CA ARG A 41 11.10 9.69 6.19
C ARG A 41 12.27 9.80 5.22
N LEU A 42 12.09 9.38 3.97
CA LEU A 42 13.11 9.53 2.92
C LEU A 42 13.41 11.01 2.67
N VAL A 43 12.38 11.85 2.48
CA VAL A 43 12.56 13.31 2.31
C VAL A 43 13.35 13.92 3.47
N ARG A 44 13.07 13.51 4.71
CA ARG A 44 13.82 14.00 5.89
C ARG A 44 15.28 13.55 5.87
N ILE A 45 15.55 12.32 5.44
CA ILE A 45 16.92 11.79 5.32
C ILE A 45 17.67 12.53 4.21
N GLU A 46 17.05 12.71 3.05
CA GLU A 46 17.60 13.50 1.93
C GLU A 46 17.96 14.90 2.42
N THR A 47 17.04 15.59 3.11
CA THR A 47 17.27 16.93 3.66
C THR A 47 18.46 16.96 4.62
N ILE A 48 18.56 16.02 5.57
CA ILE A 48 19.67 15.96 6.54
C ILE A 48 21.00 15.76 5.82
N ILE A 49 21.04 14.90 4.81
CA ILE A 49 22.26 14.65 4.04
C ILE A 49 22.64 15.89 3.23
N GLU A 50 21.67 16.57 2.62
CA GLU A 50 21.91 17.79 1.84
C GLU A 50 22.46 18.93 2.69
N ILE A 51 21.90 19.20 3.88
CA ILE A 51 22.38 20.29 4.75
C ILE A 51 23.75 20.01 5.37
N THR A 52 24.12 18.73 5.52
CA THR A 52 25.42 18.33 6.09
C THR A 52 26.50 18.19 5.03
N ARG A 53 26.15 18.25 3.75
CA ARG A 53 27.08 18.12 2.64
C ARG A 53 27.88 19.41 2.43
N PRO A 54 29.21 19.36 2.55
CA PRO A 54 30.05 20.53 2.28
C PRO A 54 30.14 20.89 0.79
N ASP A 55 29.75 19.98 -0.11
CA ASP A 55 29.81 20.16 -1.56
C ASP A 55 28.52 20.75 -2.17
N GLY A 56 27.48 20.97 -1.37
CA GLY A 56 26.19 21.52 -1.83
C GLY A 56 25.42 20.60 -2.80
N GLY A 57 25.81 19.32 -2.92
CA GLY A 57 25.14 18.38 -3.81
C GLY A 57 23.78 17.94 -3.27
N THR A 58 22.80 17.78 -4.17
CA THR A 58 21.47 17.24 -3.85
C THR A 58 21.48 15.72 -3.89
N LEU A 59 20.82 15.08 -2.92
CA LEU A 59 20.65 13.63 -2.89
C LEU A 59 19.16 13.32 -3.07
N ARG A 60 18.81 12.78 -4.23
CA ARG A 60 17.45 12.29 -4.52
C ARG A 60 17.45 10.77 -4.53
N ILE A 61 16.98 10.18 -3.43
CA ILE A 61 16.74 8.75 -3.27
C ILE A 61 15.37 8.41 -3.85
N ALA A 62 14.40 9.31 -3.75
CA ALA A 62 13.10 9.19 -4.40
C ALA A 62 13.12 9.72 -5.86
N PRO A 63 12.41 9.08 -6.81
CA PRO A 63 12.17 9.66 -8.13
C PRO A 63 11.44 11.00 -8.00
N SER A 64 11.80 11.99 -8.83
CA SER A 64 11.14 13.29 -8.84
C SER A 64 9.62 13.10 -9.04
N PRO A 65 8.75 13.73 -8.24
CA PRO A 65 7.29 13.59 -8.38
C PRO A 65 6.72 14.12 -9.72
N ASP A 66 7.56 14.76 -10.54
CA ASP A 66 7.23 15.31 -11.85
C ASP A 66 7.50 14.35 -13.04
N LYS A 67 7.63 13.04 -12.80
CA LYS A 67 7.79 12.02 -13.86
C LYS A 67 6.85 10.84 -13.69
#